data_AF-A0A939YRN3-F1
#
_entry.id   AF-A0A939YRN3-F1
#
_cell.length_a   1.000
_cell.length_b   1.000
_cell.length_c   1.000
_cell.angle_alpha   90.00
_cell.angle_beta   90.00
_cell.angle_gamma   90.00
#
_symmetry.space_group_name_H-M   'P 1'
#
loop_
_entity.id
_entity.type
_entity.pdbx_description
1 polymer ?
#
loop_
_entity_poly.entity_id
_entity_poly.type
_entity_poly.pdbx_seq_one_letter_code
_entity_poly.pdbx_strand_id
1 'polypeptide(L)'
;MKKELDRKALAKQAFEECCSAETTVRYGIKRVRPFWNVESTQFMYVPAFHFTAVRDIRRYRYSAKDENGVIHSFESGDCCALLTPIWAELPEGVVELTVTALNDDGSDYAIAGARTFFRLAPFPEDTPPAVCPYKESAIKAYRYAMSAGFIRHWLEHGEPDPYYDLNTYPCKMIGALVSAMITYAKICPQDAADTMKVAVSAADYLIKITPRGDDPLADVPPTYYLDFCPDPQKYGIITPNWHAAVGHFGTTMMIYPARAGLMYLELEKATGDEKYLREAIGIGKYFLKTVEPNGSWYLVRSCKTGEPLTDNYIAPTEVVIPFLTALYERTGDECWRSLCDGAVRYAFETQLKSYNWEGQFEDSPVSSDYVNLTHYAPVALATYLAKQGDEKSLQTAKELMRFAEDQFVVWKRPNPWRHPTPDGSTPYDTSIWHTPAALEQYGWYVPIDASTSDLALGFLALYKAGCGDLYLAKARALTDQLTRVQHEDGKIPTHWMNTPGAEANFWFNCMFASCHTLSVMSEYE
;
A
#
# COMPACT_ATOMS: atom_id res chain seq x y z
N MET A 1 4.67 -10.28 -28.13
CA MET A 1 6.12 -10.44 -28.28
C MET A 1 6.74 -10.00 -26.96
N LYS A 2 7.49 -10.88 -26.27
CA LYS A 2 8.17 -10.51 -25.03
C LYS A 2 9.19 -9.41 -25.32
N LYS A 3 9.11 -8.28 -24.63
CA LYS A 3 10.10 -7.19 -24.77
C LYS A 3 11.37 -7.62 -24.04
N GLU A 4 12.48 -7.74 -24.75
CA GLU A 4 13.79 -7.98 -24.15
C GLU A 4 14.27 -6.68 -23.49
N LEU A 5 14.73 -6.78 -22.24
CA LEU A 5 15.16 -5.64 -21.43
C LEU A 5 16.65 -5.79 -21.12
N ASP A 6 17.45 -4.75 -21.41
CA ASP A 6 18.85 -4.70 -21.01
C ASP A 6 18.97 -4.47 -19.49
N ARG A 7 18.90 -5.58 -18.73
CA ARG A 7 18.90 -5.55 -17.26
C ARG A 7 20.12 -4.85 -16.69
N LYS A 8 21.27 -4.96 -17.34
CA LYS A 8 22.52 -4.33 -16.91
C LYS A 8 22.45 -2.81 -17.05
N ALA A 9 22.00 -2.31 -18.20
CA ALA A 9 21.81 -0.88 -18.40
C ALA A 9 20.77 -0.30 -17.44
N LEU A 10 19.68 -1.03 -17.21
CA LEU A 10 18.60 -0.62 -16.30
C LEU A 10 19.03 -0.61 -14.83
N ALA A 11 19.80 -1.60 -14.38
CA ALA A 11 20.37 -1.60 -13.02
C ALA A 11 21.34 -0.43 -12.82
N LYS A 12 22.16 -0.12 -13.83
CA LYS A 12 23.03 1.06 -13.83
C LYS A 12 22.21 2.35 -13.73
N GLN A 13 21.15 2.50 -14.53
CA GLN A 13 20.25 3.64 -14.47
C GLN A 13 19.64 3.78 -13.07
N ALA A 14 19.15 2.69 -12.47
CA ALA A 14 18.58 2.72 -11.13
C ALA A 14 19.59 3.17 -10.06
N PHE A 15 20.84 2.71 -10.15
CA PHE A 15 21.90 3.16 -9.25
C PHE A 15 22.17 4.67 -9.41
N GLU A 16 22.25 5.17 -10.64
CA GLU A 16 22.42 6.60 -10.93
C GLU A 16 21.26 7.45 -10.39
N GLU A 17 20.02 6.99 -10.55
CA GLU A 17 18.83 7.63 -9.97
C GLU A 17 18.85 7.61 -8.43
N CYS A 18 19.35 6.55 -7.80
CA CYS A 18 19.44 6.48 -6.34
C CYS A 18 20.51 7.42 -5.76
N CYS A 19 21.52 7.81 -6.56
CA CYS A 19 22.64 8.64 -6.13
C CYS A 19 22.50 10.12 -6.52
N SER A 20 21.53 10.49 -7.35
CA SER A 20 21.36 11.86 -7.82
C SER A 20 20.48 12.72 -6.90
N ALA A 21 20.88 13.98 -6.72
CA ALA A 21 20.09 14.98 -6.01
C ALA A 21 18.79 15.36 -6.76
N GLU A 22 18.76 15.21 -8.08
CA GLU A 22 17.58 15.52 -8.92
C GLU A 22 16.47 14.49 -8.74
N THR A 23 16.85 13.29 -8.33
CA THR A 23 15.96 12.14 -8.18
C THR A 23 15.73 11.72 -6.73
N THR A 24 16.24 12.48 -5.77
CA THR A 24 15.92 12.33 -4.35
C THR A 24 14.41 12.37 -4.09
N VAL A 25 13.97 11.57 -3.13
CA VAL A 25 12.60 11.60 -2.62
C VAL A 25 12.39 12.84 -1.77
N ARG A 26 11.53 13.76 -2.26
CA ARG A 26 11.08 15.02 -1.62
C ARG A 26 11.75 15.35 -0.28
N TYR A 27 13.02 15.76 -0.33
CA TYR A 27 13.79 16.02 0.89
C TYR A 27 13.24 17.23 1.64
N GLY A 28 13.30 17.20 2.98
CA GLY A 28 12.83 18.29 3.83
C GLY A 28 13.64 19.57 3.65
N ILE A 29 12.97 20.72 3.76
CA ILE A 29 13.60 22.04 3.70
C ILE A 29 13.10 22.83 4.89
N LYS A 30 14.02 23.24 5.77
CA LYS A 30 13.70 23.93 7.01
C LYS A 30 12.71 25.09 6.78
N ARG A 31 11.58 25.07 7.49
CA ARG A 31 10.47 26.06 7.42
C ARG A 31 9.72 26.15 6.08
N VAL A 32 10.07 25.34 5.08
CA VAL A 32 9.44 25.35 3.76
C VAL A 32 8.70 24.04 3.49
N ARG A 33 9.31 22.91 3.89
CA ARG A 33 8.82 21.56 3.60
C ARG A 33 9.15 20.63 4.76
N PRO A 34 8.20 19.79 5.20
CA PRO A 34 8.40 18.88 6.32
C PRO A 34 9.46 17.82 6.03
N PHE A 35 10.07 17.32 7.09
CA PHE A 35 10.93 16.14 7.06
C PHE A 35 10.09 14.92 7.40
N TRP A 36 9.46 14.35 6.37
CA TRP A 36 8.57 13.19 6.50
C TRP A 36 9.30 11.93 6.98
N ASN A 37 10.60 11.86 6.74
CA ASN A 37 11.45 10.71 7.02
C ASN A 37 11.93 10.66 8.48
N VAL A 38 11.17 11.17 9.44
CA VAL A 38 11.59 11.18 10.86
C VAL A 38 11.66 9.77 11.43
N GLU A 39 10.68 8.92 11.13
CA GLU A 39 10.63 7.51 11.58
C GLU A 39 11.27 6.51 10.60
N SER A 40 11.70 6.96 9.42
CA SER A 40 12.32 6.08 8.41
C SER A 40 13.59 5.40 8.92
N THR A 41 13.68 4.09 8.79
CA THR A 41 14.86 3.34 9.23
C THR A 41 15.79 2.94 8.08
N GLN A 42 15.34 3.12 6.84
CA GLN A 42 16.06 2.68 5.65
C GLN A 42 15.88 3.64 4.48
N PHE A 43 16.87 3.66 3.57
CA PHE A 43 16.88 4.53 2.40
C PHE A 43 17.62 3.87 1.23
N MET A 44 17.05 3.95 0.04
CA MET A 44 17.65 3.58 -1.23
C MET A 44 18.18 4.83 -1.97
N TYR A 45 17.37 5.90 -1.98
CA TYR A 45 17.69 7.21 -2.56
C TYR A 45 18.36 8.12 -1.53
N VAL A 46 19.13 9.10 -2.00
CA VAL A 46 19.85 10.04 -1.12
C VAL A 46 18.89 10.74 -0.14
N PRO A 47 19.10 10.61 1.18
CA PRO A 47 18.28 11.27 2.18
C PRO A 47 18.86 12.62 2.62
N ALA A 48 18.00 13.44 3.22
CA ALA A 48 18.37 14.55 4.10
C ALA A 48 17.64 14.42 5.44
N PHE A 49 18.21 14.98 6.49
CA PHE A 49 17.68 14.85 7.85
C PHE A 49 17.51 16.20 8.53
N HIS A 50 16.52 16.29 9.41
CA HIS A 50 16.28 17.49 10.20
C HIS A 50 17.23 17.52 11.40
N PHE A 51 18.40 18.13 11.23
CA PHE A 51 19.30 18.40 12.34
C PHE A 51 19.21 19.86 12.79
N THR A 52 19.58 20.09 14.05
CA THR A 52 19.46 21.43 14.64
C THR A 52 20.73 22.22 14.36
N ALA A 53 20.58 23.33 13.63
CA ALA A 53 21.68 24.25 13.38
C ALA A 53 22.26 24.76 14.71
N VAL A 54 23.59 24.72 14.82
CA VAL A 54 24.30 25.25 15.98
C VAL A 54 24.43 26.77 15.82
N ARG A 55 24.12 27.50 16.88
CA ARG A 55 24.10 28.97 16.87
C ARG A 55 25.46 29.51 16.42
N ASP A 56 25.43 30.50 15.53
CA ASP A 56 26.60 31.21 15.00
C ASP A 56 27.60 30.35 14.19
N ILE A 57 27.28 29.08 13.94
CA ILE A 57 28.06 28.19 13.06
C ILE A 57 27.52 28.20 11.62
N ARG A 58 28.43 28.09 10.66
CA ARG A 58 28.14 28.05 9.21
C ARG A 58 28.84 26.91 8.47
N ARG A 59 29.59 26.05 9.15
CA ARG A 59 30.30 24.92 8.56
C ARG A 59 30.01 23.65 9.35
N TYR A 60 29.66 22.59 8.62
CA TYR A 60 29.32 21.29 9.16
C TYR A 60 30.10 20.20 8.44
N ARG A 61 30.70 19.28 9.20
CA ARG A 61 31.28 18.04 8.68
C ARG A 61 30.27 16.91 8.84
N TYR A 62 29.97 16.25 7.74
CA TYR A 62 29.21 15.02 7.72
C TYR A 62 30.20 13.87 7.74
N SER A 63 30.03 12.94 8.68
CA SER A 63 30.83 11.73 8.80
C SER A 63 29.89 10.53 8.84
N ALA A 64 29.87 9.74 7.77
CA ALA A 64 29.10 8.51 7.66
C ALA A 64 30.05 7.32 7.76
N LYS A 65 29.92 6.53 8.82
CA LYS A 65 30.66 5.30 8.99
C LYS A 65 29.83 4.13 8.46
N ASP A 66 30.38 3.40 7.50
CA ASP A 66 29.72 2.21 6.96
C ASP A 66 29.90 0.98 7.85
N GLU A 67 29.22 -0.11 7.50
CA GLU A 67 29.25 -1.37 8.24
C GLU A 67 30.64 -2.03 8.33
N ASN A 68 31.57 -1.67 7.42
CA ASN A 68 32.96 -2.13 7.44
C ASN A 68 33.86 -1.21 8.29
N GLY A 69 33.30 -0.13 8.83
CA GLY A 69 34.00 0.85 9.65
C GLY A 69 34.73 1.93 8.86
N VAL A 70 34.53 2.01 7.53
CA VAL A 70 35.12 3.07 6.70
C VAL A 70 34.31 4.35 6.89
N ILE A 71 34.99 5.48 7.08
CA ILE A 71 34.36 6.78 7.25
C ILE A 71 34.40 7.54 5.93
N HIS A 72 33.23 7.88 5.43
CA HIS A 72 32.99 8.72 4.27
C HIS A 72 32.57 10.10 4.77
N SER A 73 33.19 11.18 4.27
CA SER A 73 32.91 12.51 4.82
C SER A 73 32.93 13.62 3.78
N PHE A 74 32.15 14.65 4.05
CA PHE A 74 32.14 15.89 3.28
C PHE A 74 31.79 17.08 4.19
N GLU A 75 32.05 18.29 3.74
CA GLU A 75 31.64 19.51 4.42
C GLU A 75 30.49 20.22 3.71
N SER A 76 29.62 20.86 4.48
CA SER A 76 28.50 21.65 3.98
C SER A 76 28.29 22.91 4.81
N GLY A 77 27.67 23.92 4.20
CA GLY A 77 27.19 25.11 4.89
C GLY A 77 25.85 24.93 5.62
N ASP A 78 25.18 23.79 5.39
CA ASP A 78 23.87 23.46 5.94
C ASP A 78 23.96 22.18 6.78
N CYS A 79 23.32 22.18 7.96
CA CYS A 79 23.20 21.02 8.83
C CYS A 79 22.11 20.04 8.37
N CYS A 80 21.34 20.37 7.34
CA CYS A 80 20.31 19.50 6.75
C CYS A 80 20.63 19.14 5.28
N ALA A 81 21.90 19.19 4.88
CA ALA A 81 22.34 18.87 3.53
C ALA A 81 22.05 17.43 3.12
N LEU A 82 21.85 17.21 1.81
CA LEU A 82 21.75 15.89 1.21
C LEU A 82 23.08 15.15 1.31
N LEU A 83 23.02 13.83 1.49
CA LEU A 83 24.20 12.96 1.50
C LEU A 83 24.78 12.66 0.10
N THR A 84 24.33 13.38 -0.95
CA THR A 84 24.75 13.18 -2.34
C THR A 84 26.26 13.05 -2.52
N PRO A 85 27.11 13.87 -1.85
CA PRO A 85 28.56 13.81 -2.08
C PRO A 85 29.22 12.47 -1.74
N ILE A 86 28.60 11.66 -0.86
CA ILE A 86 29.16 10.39 -0.40
C ILE A 86 28.25 9.18 -0.70
N TRP A 87 27.04 9.41 -1.22
CA TRP A 87 26.05 8.34 -1.37
C TRP A 87 26.50 7.24 -2.32
N ALA A 88 27.14 7.59 -3.44
CA ALA A 88 27.62 6.58 -4.39
C ALA A 88 28.75 5.70 -3.83
N GLU A 89 29.48 6.18 -2.82
CA GLU A 89 30.66 5.51 -2.24
C GLU A 89 30.33 4.63 -1.03
N LEU A 90 29.23 4.92 -0.34
CA LEU A 90 28.75 4.07 0.73
C LEU A 90 28.50 2.64 0.17
N PRO A 91 28.57 1.57 0.97
CA PRO A 91 28.02 0.27 0.61
C PRO A 91 26.54 0.15 1.03
N GLU A 92 25.86 -0.89 0.54
CA GLU A 92 24.61 -1.37 1.15
C GLU A 92 24.90 -1.79 2.59
N GLY A 93 24.01 -1.52 3.55
CA GLY A 93 24.26 -1.87 4.95
C GLY A 93 23.95 -0.79 5.97
N VAL A 94 24.35 -1.04 7.21
CA VAL A 94 24.17 -0.07 8.31
C VAL A 94 25.12 1.12 8.11
N VAL A 95 24.58 2.33 8.30
CA VAL A 95 25.33 3.58 8.27
C VAL A 95 25.11 4.35 9.57
N GLU A 96 26.21 4.70 10.24
CA GLU A 96 26.24 5.59 11.40
C GLU A 96 26.64 7.00 10.93
N LEU A 97 25.69 7.93 10.89
CA LEU A 97 25.91 9.31 10.49
C LEU A 97 26.05 10.22 11.71
N THR A 98 27.10 11.04 11.73
CA THR A 98 27.25 12.19 12.64
C THR A 98 27.48 13.46 11.83
N VAL A 99 26.82 14.54 12.24
CA VAL A 99 27.01 15.89 11.68
C VAL A 99 27.58 16.79 12.77
N THR A 100 28.81 17.25 12.56
CA THR A 100 29.56 18.05 13.52
C THR A 100 29.69 19.48 13.02
N ALA A 101 29.24 20.43 13.82
CA ALA A 101 29.52 21.86 13.65
C ALA A 101 31.01 22.13 13.86
N LEU A 102 31.61 22.93 12.97
CA LEU A 102 33.04 23.25 12.99
C LEU A 102 33.28 24.71 13.38
N ASN A 103 34.37 24.94 14.09
CA ASN A 103 34.95 26.28 14.29
C ASN A 103 35.58 26.80 12.99
N ASP A 104 35.92 28.10 12.97
CA ASP A 104 36.57 28.73 11.82
C ASP A 104 37.91 28.09 11.44
N ASP A 105 38.63 27.57 12.44
CA ASP A 105 39.89 26.85 12.29
C ASP A 105 39.72 25.38 11.82
N GLY A 106 38.49 24.92 11.63
CA GLY A 106 38.16 23.55 11.20
C GLY A 106 38.14 22.51 12.32
N SER A 107 38.38 22.91 13.57
CA SER A 107 38.22 22.04 14.74
C SER A 107 36.74 21.78 15.06
N ASP A 108 36.48 20.65 15.70
CA ASP A 108 35.13 20.26 16.09
C ASP A 108 34.60 21.19 17.20
N TYR A 109 33.41 21.76 17.00
CA TYR A 109 32.74 22.62 17.98
C TYR A 109 31.66 21.87 18.76
N ALA A 110 30.69 21.26 18.05
CA ALA A 110 29.57 20.54 18.66
C ALA A 110 28.91 19.57 17.68
N ILE A 111 28.19 18.56 18.19
CA ILE A 111 27.35 17.69 17.34
C ILE A 111 26.03 18.41 17.04
N ALA A 112 25.74 18.61 15.75
CA ALA A 112 24.47 19.18 15.28
C ALA A 112 23.37 18.11 15.14
N GLY A 113 23.76 16.86 14.90
CA GLY A 113 22.86 15.73 14.84
C GLY A 113 23.58 14.40 14.59
N ALA A 114 22.90 13.31 14.90
CA ALA A 114 23.36 11.96 14.61
C ALA A 114 22.16 11.10 14.22
N ARG A 115 22.39 10.10 13.36
CA ARG A 115 21.36 9.15 12.93
C ARG A 115 22.01 7.84 12.50
N THR A 116 21.35 6.74 12.81
CA THR A 116 21.66 5.45 12.20
C THR A 116 20.55 5.12 11.22
N PHE A 117 20.90 4.69 10.00
CA PHE A 117 19.93 4.14 9.03
C PHE A 117 20.53 2.95 8.27
N PHE A 118 19.69 2.18 7.60
CA PHE A 118 20.12 1.13 6.68
C PHE A 118 20.08 1.63 5.23
N ARG A 119 21.18 1.48 4.50
CA ARG A 119 21.20 1.76 3.06
C ARG A 119 20.76 0.53 2.28
N LEU A 120 19.63 0.66 1.60
CA LEU A 120 19.05 -0.38 0.75
C LEU A 120 19.79 -0.51 -0.57
N ALA A 121 19.71 -1.71 -1.13
CA ALA A 121 20.15 -1.98 -2.48
C ALA A 121 19.22 -1.31 -3.51
N PRO A 122 19.78 -0.66 -4.56
CA PRO A 122 18.99 -0.27 -5.72
C PRO A 122 18.55 -1.49 -6.53
N PHE A 123 17.70 -1.27 -7.54
CA PHE A 123 17.24 -2.30 -8.46
C PHE A 123 18.44 -3.06 -9.10
N PRO A 124 18.54 -4.39 -8.90
CA PRO A 124 19.71 -5.16 -9.30
C PRO A 124 19.63 -5.65 -10.76
N GLU A 125 20.77 -6.05 -11.31
CA GLU A 125 20.85 -6.68 -12.63
C GLU A 125 20.24 -8.09 -12.62
N ASP A 126 20.41 -8.81 -11.51
CA ASP A 126 20.09 -10.23 -11.33
C ASP A 126 18.82 -10.46 -10.50
N THR A 127 17.66 -10.15 -11.07
CA THR A 127 16.38 -10.59 -10.48
C THR A 127 16.00 -11.98 -11.03
N PRO A 128 15.70 -12.99 -10.19
CA PRO A 128 15.27 -14.28 -10.70
C PRO A 128 14.02 -14.14 -11.59
N PRO A 129 13.90 -14.91 -12.69
CA PRO A 129 12.76 -14.83 -13.59
C PRO A 129 11.52 -15.55 -13.03
N ALA A 130 10.37 -15.35 -13.66
CA ALA A 130 9.18 -16.16 -13.40
C ALA A 130 9.43 -17.65 -13.61
N VAL A 131 8.79 -18.50 -12.80
CA VAL A 131 8.86 -19.96 -12.92
C VAL A 131 7.72 -20.56 -13.75
N CYS A 132 6.70 -19.76 -14.06
CA CYS A 132 5.62 -20.10 -14.99
C CYS A 132 5.03 -18.82 -15.61
N PRO A 133 4.29 -18.92 -16.73
CA PRO A 133 3.61 -17.77 -17.32
C PRO A 133 2.62 -17.12 -16.36
N TYR A 134 2.53 -15.78 -16.36
CA TYR A 134 1.72 -15.07 -15.37
C TYR A 134 0.23 -15.44 -15.44
N LYS A 135 -0.30 -15.63 -16.65
CA LYS A 135 -1.69 -16.05 -16.84
C LYS A 135 -1.98 -17.43 -16.24
N GLU A 136 -1.03 -18.36 -16.35
CA GLU A 136 -1.16 -19.70 -15.77
C GLU A 136 -1.15 -19.62 -14.24
N SER A 137 -0.21 -18.85 -13.67
CA SER A 137 -0.14 -18.60 -12.22
C SER A 137 -1.42 -17.95 -11.67
N ALA A 138 -1.98 -16.96 -12.38
CA ALA A 138 -3.24 -16.32 -12.01
C ALA A 138 -4.40 -17.31 -11.97
N ILE A 139 -4.59 -18.12 -13.03
CA ILE A 139 -5.66 -19.12 -13.09
C ILE A 139 -5.50 -20.15 -11.97
N LYS A 140 -4.26 -20.59 -11.70
CA LYS A 140 -3.97 -21.52 -10.62
C LYS A 140 -4.37 -20.95 -9.25
N ALA A 141 -4.04 -19.69 -8.98
CA ALA A 141 -4.41 -19.02 -7.73
C ALA A 141 -5.93 -18.82 -7.58
N TYR A 142 -6.63 -18.45 -8.65
CA TYR A 142 -8.10 -18.37 -8.63
C TYR A 142 -8.76 -19.72 -8.38
N ARG A 143 -8.24 -20.81 -8.97
CA ARG A 143 -8.74 -22.17 -8.72
C ARG A 143 -8.51 -22.61 -7.29
N TYR A 144 -7.34 -22.32 -6.72
CA TYR A 144 -7.09 -22.52 -5.30
C TYR A 144 -8.16 -21.81 -4.48
N ALA A 145 -8.39 -20.52 -4.74
CA ALA A 145 -9.40 -19.73 -4.02
C ALA A 145 -10.79 -20.37 -4.08
N MET A 146 -11.26 -20.73 -5.28
CA MET A 146 -12.56 -21.39 -5.46
C MET A 146 -12.64 -22.77 -4.79
N SER A 147 -11.51 -23.43 -4.56
CA SER A 147 -11.44 -24.71 -3.85
C SER A 147 -11.28 -24.55 -2.34
N ALA A 148 -10.99 -23.34 -1.83
CA ALA A 148 -10.80 -23.12 -0.41
C ALA A 148 -12.14 -23.20 0.32
N GLY A 149 -12.17 -23.83 1.50
CA GLY A 149 -13.41 -24.07 2.27
C GLY A 149 -14.23 -22.79 2.51
N PHE A 150 -13.55 -21.71 2.90
CA PHE A 150 -14.19 -20.43 3.19
C PHE A 150 -14.78 -19.71 1.96
N ILE A 151 -14.32 -20.02 0.73
CA ILE A 151 -14.95 -19.52 -0.50
C ILE A 151 -16.04 -20.47 -0.98
N ARG A 152 -15.82 -21.79 -0.90
CA ARG A 152 -16.87 -22.78 -1.24
C ARG A 152 -18.11 -22.61 -0.37
N HIS A 153 -17.95 -22.20 0.88
CA HIS A 153 -19.06 -21.93 1.78
C HIS A 153 -20.05 -20.91 1.20
N TRP A 154 -19.56 -19.86 0.52
CA TRP A 154 -20.42 -18.90 -0.19
C TRP A 154 -21.23 -19.55 -1.32
N LEU A 155 -20.63 -20.48 -2.06
CA LEU A 155 -21.29 -21.16 -3.17
C LEU A 155 -22.41 -22.09 -2.68
N GLU A 156 -22.20 -22.73 -1.52
CA GLU A 156 -23.09 -23.73 -0.92
C GLU A 156 -24.22 -23.08 -0.09
N HIS A 157 -23.89 -22.05 0.69
CA HIS A 157 -24.77 -21.48 1.71
C HIS A 157 -25.21 -20.03 1.43
N GLY A 158 -24.49 -19.30 0.56
CA GLY A 158 -24.78 -17.89 0.27
C GLY A 158 -24.45 -16.94 1.42
N GLU A 159 -23.67 -17.38 2.39
CA GLU A 159 -23.22 -16.63 3.56
C GLU A 159 -21.73 -16.91 3.81
N PRO A 160 -21.00 -16.08 4.58
CA PRO A 160 -19.58 -16.29 4.83
C PRO A 160 -19.36 -17.48 5.78
N ASP A 161 -18.22 -18.14 5.61
CA ASP A 161 -17.78 -19.19 6.52
C ASP A 161 -17.58 -18.65 7.95
N PRO A 162 -18.31 -19.17 8.95
CA PRO A 162 -18.18 -18.72 10.34
C PRO A 162 -16.83 -19.08 10.99
N TYR A 163 -16.02 -19.94 10.36
CA TYR A 163 -14.70 -20.33 10.86
C TYR A 163 -13.55 -19.53 10.25
N TYR A 164 -13.83 -18.65 9.29
CA TYR A 164 -12.84 -17.74 8.73
C TYR A 164 -12.97 -16.36 9.39
N ASP A 165 -12.14 -16.13 10.39
CA ASP A 165 -12.15 -14.97 11.31
C ASP A 165 -12.11 -13.60 10.61
N LEU A 166 -11.41 -13.50 9.48
CA LEU A 166 -11.32 -12.26 8.71
C LEU A 166 -12.67 -11.82 8.10
N ASN A 167 -13.69 -12.67 8.08
CA ASN A 167 -15.06 -12.26 7.74
C ASN A 167 -15.65 -11.22 8.71
N THR A 168 -15.00 -10.96 9.85
CA THR A 168 -15.31 -9.82 10.72
C THR A 168 -15.13 -8.46 10.03
N TYR A 169 -14.41 -8.41 8.90
CA TYR A 169 -14.21 -7.22 8.06
C TYR A 169 -15.00 -7.25 6.74
N PRO A 170 -16.34 -7.28 6.74
CA PRO A 170 -17.11 -7.69 5.56
C PRO A 170 -16.93 -6.77 4.35
N CYS A 171 -16.86 -5.44 4.51
CA CYS A 171 -16.62 -4.55 3.36
C CYS A 171 -15.31 -4.85 2.63
N LYS A 172 -14.22 -5.06 3.38
CA LYS A 172 -12.90 -5.35 2.83
C LYS A 172 -12.90 -6.71 2.13
N MET A 173 -13.35 -7.73 2.83
CA MET A 173 -13.27 -9.12 2.37
C MET A 173 -14.25 -9.39 1.22
N ILE A 174 -15.52 -9.00 1.36
CA ILE A 174 -16.52 -9.18 0.29
C ILE A 174 -16.20 -8.31 -0.91
N GLY A 175 -15.76 -7.06 -0.69
CA GLY A 175 -15.31 -6.16 -1.75
C GLY A 175 -14.25 -6.80 -2.64
N ALA A 176 -13.18 -7.34 -2.03
CA ALA A 176 -12.13 -8.03 -2.77
C ALA A 176 -12.62 -9.32 -3.43
N LEU A 177 -13.46 -10.11 -2.76
CA LEU A 177 -14.01 -11.36 -3.29
C LEU A 177 -14.80 -11.11 -4.57
N VAL A 178 -15.74 -10.18 -4.56
CA VAL A 178 -16.62 -9.92 -5.71
C VAL A 178 -15.82 -9.43 -6.92
N SER A 179 -14.93 -8.46 -6.75
CA SER A 179 -14.05 -7.99 -7.83
C SER A 179 -13.16 -9.11 -8.39
N ALA A 180 -12.63 -9.98 -7.52
CA ALA A 180 -11.83 -11.14 -7.91
C ALA A 180 -12.64 -12.15 -8.72
N MET A 181 -13.86 -12.47 -8.28
CA MET A 181 -14.74 -13.40 -8.97
C MET A 181 -15.17 -12.87 -10.35
N ILE A 182 -15.52 -11.58 -10.47
CA ILE A 182 -15.83 -10.95 -11.77
C ILE A 182 -14.64 -11.08 -12.73
N THR A 183 -13.43 -10.86 -12.22
CA THR A 183 -12.20 -10.99 -13.02
C THR A 183 -11.98 -12.44 -13.43
N TYR A 184 -12.13 -13.39 -12.50
CA TYR A 184 -11.93 -14.80 -12.77
C TYR A 184 -12.92 -15.36 -13.80
N ALA A 185 -14.20 -14.99 -13.70
CA ALA A 185 -15.23 -15.39 -14.66
C ALA A 185 -14.90 -14.95 -16.10
N LYS A 186 -14.22 -13.81 -16.28
CA LYS A 186 -13.76 -13.34 -17.60
C LYS A 186 -12.55 -14.12 -18.12
N ILE A 187 -11.62 -14.48 -17.24
CA ILE A 187 -10.38 -15.19 -17.60
C ILE A 187 -10.64 -16.67 -17.84
N CYS A 188 -11.58 -17.26 -17.12
CA CYS A 188 -11.90 -18.69 -17.10
C CYS A 188 -13.43 -18.91 -17.31
N PRO A 189 -13.96 -18.71 -18.54
CA PRO A 189 -15.40 -18.76 -18.79
C PRO A 189 -16.09 -20.07 -18.42
N GLN A 190 -15.35 -21.18 -18.39
CA GLN A 190 -15.86 -22.49 -17.97
C GLN A 190 -16.26 -22.55 -16.49
N ASP A 191 -15.65 -21.71 -15.65
CA ASP A 191 -15.92 -21.65 -14.21
C ASP A 191 -16.86 -20.48 -13.85
N ALA A 192 -17.27 -19.69 -14.87
CA ALA A 192 -17.97 -18.43 -14.68
C ALA A 192 -19.30 -18.56 -13.92
N ALA A 193 -20.04 -19.66 -14.10
CA ALA A 193 -21.33 -19.84 -13.45
C ALA A 193 -21.21 -19.87 -11.91
N ASP A 194 -20.34 -20.72 -11.38
CA ASP A 194 -20.13 -20.85 -9.94
C ASP A 194 -19.44 -19.62 -9.36
N THR A 195 -18.43 -19.10 -10.07
CA THR A 195 -17.72 -17.88 -9.67
C THR A 195 -18.65 -16.66 -9.59
N MET A 196 -19.53 -16.46 -10.58
CA MET A 196 -20.50 -15.36 -10.54
C MET A 196 -21.57 -15.58 -9.47
N LYS A 197 -21.95 -16.83 -9.19
CA LYS A 197 -22.86 -17.14 -8.08
C LYS A 197 -22.25 -16.73 -6.74
N VAL A 198 -20.97 -17.03 -6.50
CA VAL A 198 -20.25 -16.55 -5.30
C VAL A 198 -20.26 -15.02 -5.22
N ALA A 199 -19.95 -14.33 -6.33
CA ALA A 199 -19.94 -12.87 -6.37
C ALA A 199 -21.30 -12.26 -5.99
N VAL A 200 -22.38 -12.76 -6.60
CA VAL A 200 -23.75 -12.30 -6.34
C VAL A 200 -24.16 -12.58 -4.90
N SER A 201 -23.91 -13.80 -4.39
CA SER A 201 -24.25 -14.17 -3.02
C SER A 201 -23.51 -13.31 -1.99
N ALA A 202 -22.22 -13.06 -2.19
CA ALA A 202 -21.43 -12.24 -1.29
C ALA A 202 -21.91 -10.77 -1.28
N ALA A 203 -22.19 -10.19 -2.46
CA ALA A 203 -22.72 -8.84 -2.56
C ALA A 203 -24.12 -8.71 -1.93
N ASP A 204 -25.02 -9.68 -2.20
CA ASP A 204 -26.37 -9.68 -1.64
C ASP A 204 -26.35 -9.83 -0.10
N TYR A 205 -25.37 -10.58 0.43
CA TYR A 205 -25.14 -10.66 1.86
C TYR A 205 -24.70 -9.31 2.44
N LEU A 206 -23.77 -8.61 1.80
CA LEU A 206 -23.31 -7.29 2.26
C LEU A 206 -24.47 -6.27 2.29
N ILE A 207 -25.33 -6.29 1.27
CA ILE A 207 -26.58 -5.51 1.22
C ILE A 207 -27.47 -5.85 2.42
N LYS A 208 -27.68 -7.14 2.70
CA LYS A 208 -28.53 -7.60 3.80
C LYS A 208 -28.09 -7.07 5.16
N ILE A 209 -26.79 -6.94 5.41
CA ILE A 209 -26.25 -6.45 6.69
C ILE A 209 -26.03 -4.92 6.72
N THR A 210 -26.30 -4.23 5.61
CA THR A 210 -26.16 -2.78 5.52
C THR A 210 -27.31 -2.10 6.28
N PRO A 211 -27.04 -1.16 7.21
CA PRO A 211 -28.07 -0.41 7.91
C PRO A 211 -28.97 0.38 6.96
N ARG A 212 -30.24 0.56 7.33
CA ARG A 212 -31.27 1.21 6.49
C ARG A 212 -32.13 2.18 7.29
N GLY A 213 -32.88 3.02 6.57
CA GLY A 213 -33.89 3.91 7.16
C GLY A 213 -33.26 5.08 7.92
N ASP A 214 -33.68 5.28 9.16
CA ASP A 214 -33.22 6.40 10.01
C ASP A 214 -31.89 6.11 10.73
N ASP A 215 -31.22 5.00 10.41
CA ASP A 215 -29.90 4.68 10.96
C ASP A 215 -28.89 5.80 10.62
N PRO A 216 -28.04 6.25 11.57
CA PRO A 216 -27.03 7.29 11.30
C PRO A 216 -26.06 6.95 10.16
N LEU A 217 -25.86 5.65 9.89
CA LEU A 217 -25.05 5.10 8.82
C LEU A 217 -25.90 4.37 7.76
N ALA A 218 -27.16 4.77 7.57
CA ALA A 218 -28.00 4.20 6.52
C ALA A 218 -27.28 4.19 5.15
N ASP A 219 -27.39 3.05 4.46
CA ASP A 219 -26.75 2.74 3.17
C ASP A 219 -25.21 2.60 3.20
N VAL A 220 -24.57 2.69 4.38
CA VAL A 220 -23.13 2.49 4.54
C VAL A 220 -22.87 1.08 5.09
N PRO A 221 -22.33 0.15 4.28
CA PRO A 221 -22.03 -1.19 4.75
C PRO A 221 -20.95 -1.16 5.85
N PRO A 222 -20.98 -2.09 6.82
CA PRO A 222 -20.10 -2.03 7.99
C PRO A 222 -18.66 -2.44 7.66
N THR A 223 -17.68 -1.74 8.24
CA THR A 223 -16.29 -2.20 8.22
C THR A 223 -16.09 -3.39 9.16
N TYR A 224 -16.69 -3.34 10.35
CA TYR A 224 -16.60 -4.40 11.37
C TYR A 224 -17.98 -4.98 11.64
N TYR A 225 -18.09 -6.30 11.73
CA TYR A 225 -19.36 -6.97 12.01
C TYR A 225 -19.22 -8.05 13.08
N LEU A 226 -19.93 -7.84 14.20
CA LEU A 226 -19.78 -8.63 15.41
C LEU A 226 -20.25 -10.09 15.22
N ASP A 227 -21.28 -10.32 14.41
CA ASP A 227 -21.84 -11.68 14.24
C ASP A 227 -20.86 -12.64 13.54
N PHE A 228 -19.79 -12.10 12.92
CA PHE A 228 -18.68 -12.87 12.34
C PHE A 228 -17.43 -12.90 13.18
N CYS A 229 -17.49 -12.33 14.38
CA CYS A 229 -16.44 -12.51 15.35
C CYS A 229 -16.65 -13.89 15.99
N PRO A 230 -15.82 -14.91 15.68
CA PRO A 230 -16.00 -16.22 16.28
C PRO A 230 -15.90 -16.07 17.80
N ASP A 231 -16.96 -16.47 18.51
CA ASP A 231 -16.96 -16.49 19.98
C ASP A 231 -15.78 -17.37 20.45
N PRO A 232 -14.78 -16.79 21.14
CA PRO A 232 -13.62 -17.54 21.64
C PRO A 232 -14.00 -18.74 22.49
N GLN A 233 -15.10 -18.64 23.25
CA GLN A 233 -15.60 -19.70 24.13
C GLN A 233 -16.33 -20.79 23.34
N LYS A 234 -16.98 -20.44 22.23
CA LYS A 234 -17.73 -21.38 21.39
C LYS A 234 -16.82 -22.18 20.46
N TYR A 235 -15.71 -21.60 20.01
CA TYR A 235 -14.88 -22.19 18.95
C TYR A 235 -13.44 -22.50 19.37
N GLY A 236 -13.02 -22.15 20.60
CA GLY A 236 -11.72 -22.53 21.15
C GLY A 236 -10.50 -21.96 20.42
N ILE A 237 -10.71 -20.96 19.57
CA ILE A 237 -9.68 -20.33 18.75
C ILE A 237 -9.79 -18.81 18.98
N ILE A 238 -8.77 -18.24 19.62
CA ILE A 238 -8.55 -16.81 19.64
C ILE A 238 -7.48 -16.53 18.59
N THR A 239 -7.85 -15.89 17.48
CA THR A 239 -6.88 -15.46 16.46
C THR A 239 -6.36 -14.06 16.76
N PRO A 240 -5.19 -13.67 16.22
CA PRO A 240 -4.72 -12.28 16.30
C PRO A 240 -5.71 -11.27 15.68
N ASN A 241 -6.39 -11.67 14.59
CA ASN A 241 -7.36 -10.81 13.91
C ASN A 241 -8.62 -10.56 14.74
N TRP A 242 -9.03 -11.53 15.56
CA TRP A 242 -10.09 -11.35 16.55
C TRP A 242 -9.76 -10.21 17.53
N HIS A 243 -8.54 -10.18 18.08
CA HIS A 243 -8.13 -9.12 19.02
C HIS A 243 -8.13 -7.74 18.37
N ALA A 244 -7.67 -7.65 17.12
CA ALA A 244 -7.68 -6.40 16.37
C ALA A 244 -9.12 -5.90 16.14
N ALA A 245 -10.02 -6.76 15.67
CA ALA A 245 -11.40 -6.38 15.36
C ALA A 245 -12.24 -5.98 16.60
N VAL A 246 -12.07 -6.67 17.73
CA VAL A 246 -12.92 -6.47 18.93
C VAL A 246 -12.83 -5.04 19.47
N GLY A 247 -11.65 -4.43 19.42
CA GLY A 247 -11.45 -3.04 19.85
C GLY A 247 -12.19 -2.01 19.02
N HIS A 248 -12.68 -2.38 17.83
CA HIS A 248 -13.31 -1.47 16.87
C HIS A 248 -14.81 -1.71 16.68
N PHE A 249 -15.43 -2.67 17.38
CA PHE A 249 -16.86 -2.89 17.27
C PHE A 249 -17.68 -1.68 17.70
N GLY A 250 -18.76 -1.41 16.96
CA GLY A 250 -19.55 -0.18 17.10
C GLY A 250 -18.95 1.02 16.39
N THR A 251 -17.87 0.84 15.61
CA THR A 251 -17.30 1.85 14.71
C THR A 251 -17.31 1.37 13.26
N THR A 252 -17.01 2.27 12.32
CA THR A 252 -16.71 1.91 10.92
C THR A 252 -15.58 2.80 10.40
N MET A 253 -14.68 2.23 9.61
CA MET A 253 -13.64 2.97 8.90
C MET A 253 -14.10 3.28 7.48
N MET A 254 -14.20 4.56 7.16
CA MET A 254 -14.95 5.04 6.00
C MET A 254 -14.29 4.76 4.64
N ILE A 255 -13.05 4.26 4.59
CA ILE A 255 -12.42 3.84 3.32
C ILE A 255 -13.09 2.61 2.70
N TYR A 256 -13.55 1.67 3.53
CA TYR A 256 -14.09 0.38 3.06
C TYR A 256 -15.49 0.46 2.46
N PRO A 257 -16.41 1.30 2.95
CA PRO A 257 -17.66 1.57 2.25
C PRO A 257 -17.45 2.07 0.81
N ALA A 258 -16.46 2.94 0.55
CA ALA A 258 -16.16 3.37 -0.81
C ALA A 258 -15.66 2.21 -1.70
N ARG A 259 -14.83 1.31 -1.14
CA ARG A 259 -14.41 0.07 -1.82
C ARG A 259 -15.62 -0.81 -2.17
N ALA A 260 -16.58 -0.97 -1.26
CA ALA A 260 -17.83 -1.68 -1.53
C ALA A 260 -18.69 -0.98 -2.61
N GLY A 261 -18.73 0.35 -2.61
CA GLY A 261 -19.39 1.12 -3.67
C GLY A 261 -18.82 0.85 -5.06
N LEU A 262 -17.49 0.83 -5.19
CA LEU A 262 -16.83 0.48 -6.45
C LEU A 262 -17.15 -0.96 -6.88
N MET A 263 -17.09 -1.90 -5.94
CA MET A 263 -17.45 -3.30 -6.16
C MET A 263 -18.89 -3.45 -6.67
N TYR A 264 -19.86 -2.72 -6.11
CA TYR A 264 -21.24 -2.77 -6.59
C TYR A 264 -21.38 -2.26 -8.03
N LEU A 265 -20.64 -1.22 -8.42
CA LEU A 265 -20.63 -0.74 -9.81
C LEU A 265 -20.01 -1.77 -10.77
N GLU A 266 -18.95 -2.46 -10.34
CA GLU A 266 -18.35 -3.54 -11.13
C GLU A 266 -19.32 -4.71 -11.32
N LEU A 267 -20.05 -5.09 -10.27
CA LEU A 267 -21.01 -6.19 -10.30
C LEU A 267 -22.28 -5.82 -11.09
N GLU A 268 -22.75 -4.57 -10.99
CA GLU A 268 -23.84 -4.07 -11.83
C GLU A 268 -23.47 -4.19 -13.30
N LYS A 269 -22.27 -3.73 -13.69
CA LYS A 269 -21.79 -3.85 -15.06
C LYS A 269 -21.69 -5.31 -15.53
N ALA A 270 -21.35 -6.23 -14.63
CA ALA A 270 -21.20 -7.65 -14.96
C ALA A 270 -22.54 -8.41 -15.06
N THR A 271 -23.58 -7.95 -14.36
CA THR A 271 -24.85 -8.68 -14.22
C THR A 271 -26.04 -7.97 -14.86
N GLY A 272 -25.99 -6.66 -15.01
CA GLY A 272 -27.11 -5.80 -15.40
C GLY A 272 -28.14 -5.58 -14.29
N ASP A 273 -27.89 -6.05 -13.06
CA ASP A 273 -28.84 -5.89 -11.94
C ASP A 273 -28.71 -4.49 -11.30
N GLU A 274 -29.70 -3.64 -11.57
CA GLU A 274 -29.76 -2.25 -11.09
C GLU A 274 -29.76 -2.14 -9.56
N LYS A 275 -30.04 -3.21 -8.81
CA LYS A 275 -29.97 -3.15 -7.35
C LYS A 275 -28.58 -2.73 -6.88
N TYR A 276 -27.51 -3.21 -7.51
CA TYR A 276 -26.15 -2.88 -7.13
C TYR A 276 -25.82 -1.40 -7.42
N LEU A 277 -26.31 -0.85 -8.53
CA LEU A 277 -26.21 0.59 -8.78
C LEU A 277 -26.92 1.41 -7.70
N ARG A 278 -28.09 0.99 -7.22
CA ARG A 278 -28.79 1.69 -6.13
C ARG A 278 -27.97 1.71 -4.83
N GLU A 279 -27.32 0.61 -4.51
CA GLU A 279 -26.45 0.51 -3.32
C GLU A 279 -25.22 1.41 -3.45
N ALA A 280 -24.56 1.41 -4.61
CA ALA A 280 -23.46 2.32 -4.90
C ALA A 280 -23.89 3.80 -4.78
N ILE A 281 -25.07 4.17 -5.29
CA ILE A 281 -25.62 5.52 -5.17
C ILE A 281 -25.90 5.87 -3.69
N GLY A 282 -26.44 4.93 -2.89
CA GLY A 282 -26.68 5.13 -1.46
C GLY A 282 -25.40 5.52 -0.71
N ILE A 283 -24.32 4.76 -0.95
CA ILE A 283 -23.00 5.07 -0.41
C ILE A 283 -22.53 6.45 -0.90
N GLY A 284 -22.61 6.74 -2.20
CA GLY A 284 -22.22 8.03 -2.77
C GLY A 284 -22.96 9.22 -2.15
N LYS A 285 -24.27 9.08 -1.88
CA LYS A 285 -25.08 10.08 -1.19
C LYS A 285 -24.62 10.30 0.25
N TYR A 286 -24.20 9.26 0.96
CA TYR A 286 -23.64 9.40 2.29
C TYR A 286 -22.35 10.24 2.25
N PHE A 287 -21.42 9.95 1.33
CA PHE A 287 -20.21 10.74 1.15
C PHE A 287 -20.54 12.19 0.78
N LEU A 288 -21.50 12.42 -0.12
CA LEU A 288 -21.93 13.78 -0.47
C LEU A 288 -22.49 14.55 0.74
N LYS A 289 -23.26 13.89 1.60
CA LYS A 289 -23.84 14.49 2.82
C LYS A 289 -22.80 14.84 3.89
N THR A 290 -21.71 14.08 3.95
CA THR A 290 -20.76 14.10 5.08
C THR A 290 -19.38 14.64 4.73
N VAL A 291 -19.20 15.15 3.52
CA VAL A 291 -17.93 15.75 3.09
C VAL A 291 -17.62 17.01 3.89
N GLU A 292 -16.37 17.12 4.31
CA GLU A 292 -15.86 18.25 5.07
C GLU A 292 -15.39 19.38 4.14
N PRO A 293 -15.25 20.63 4.62
CA PRO A 293 -14.84 21.76 3.78
C PRO A 293 -13.50 21.57 3.05
N ASN A 294 -12.62 20.73 3.60
CA ASN A 294 -11.33 20.39 2.99
C ASN A 294 -11.45 19.43 1.79
N GLY A 295 -12.63 18.85 1.53
CA GLY A 295 -12.89 17.89 0.45
C GLY A 295 -12.66 16.42 0.82
N SER A 296 -12.44 16.09 2.09
CA SER A 296 -12.33 14.71 2.59
C SER A 296 -13.40 14.40 3.65
N TRP A 297 -13.26 13.27 4.34
CA TRP A 297 -14.18 12.75 5.36
C TRP A 297 -13.37 12.25 6.54
N TYR A 298 -13.92 12.34 7.75
CA TYR A 298 -13.32 11.68 8.90
C TYR A 298 -13.20 10.18 8.69
N LEU A 299 -12.06 9.62 9.08
CA LEU A 299 -11.67 8.24 8.81
C LEU A 299 -12.52 7.24 9.60
N VAL A 300 -12.78 7.50 10.88
CA VAL A 300 -13.53 6.59 11.77
C VAL A 300 -14.79 7.26 12.29
N ARG A 301 -15.92 6.55 12.20
CA ARG A 301 -17.23 7.00 12.70
C ARG A 301 -17.86 5.99 13.66
N SER A 302 -18.67 6.49 14.58
CA SER A 302 -19.51 5.69 15.47
C SER A 302 -20.71 5.12 14.70
N CYS A 303 -20.92 3.81 14.76
CA CYS A 303 -22.12 3.18 14.19
C CYS A 303 -23.41 3.60 14.92
N LYS A 304 -23.31 3.97 16.20
CA LYS A 304 -24.46 4.36 17.00
C LYS A 304 -24.96 5.78 16.71
N THR A 305 -24.05 6.70 16.40
CA THR A 305 -24.35 8.14 16.31
C THR A 305 -24.03 8.74 14.95
N GLY A 306 -23.22 8.08 14.12
CA GLY A 306 -22.71 8.62 12.86
C GLY A 306 -21.60 9.66 13.04
N GLU A 307 -21.30 10.09 14.27
CA GLU A 307 -20.31 11.12 14.57
C GLU A 307 -18.87 10.61 14.37
N PRO A 308 -17.94 11.49 13.98
CA PRO A 308 -16.52 11.15 13.88
C PRO A 308 -15.93 10.84 15.26
N LEU A 309 -15.02 9.87 15.30
CA LEU A 309 -14.32 9.45 16.54
C LEU A 309 -12.85 9.88 16.58
N THR A 310 -12.31 10.32 15.45
CA THR A 310 -10.91 10.70 15.27
C THR A 310 -10.83 11.91 14.35
N ASP A 311 -9.81 12.75 14.52
CA ASP A 311 -9.59 13.92 13.68
C ASP A 311 -8.90 13.58 12.33
N ASN A 312 -8.44 12.33 12.17
CA ASN A 312 -7.84 11.84 10.94
C ASN A 312 -8.87 11.84 9.80
N TYR A 313 -8.44 12.31 8.63
CA TYR A 313 -9.22 12.29 7.40
C TYR A 313 -8.81 11.11 6.53
N ILE A 314 -9.75 10.62 5.72
CA ILE A 314 -9.48 9.60 4.71
C ILE A 314 -8.39 10.09 3.72
N ALA A 315 -7.46 9.19 3.38
CA ALA A 315 -6.67 9.26 2.17
C ALA A 315 -7.53 8.84 0.96
N PRO A 316 -8.01 9.77 0.12
CA PRO A 316 -9.07 9.44 -0.83
C PRO A 316 -8.57 8.76 -2.10
N THR A 317 -7.26 8.68 -2.31
CA THR A 317 -6.63 8.32 -3.60
C THR A 317 -6.82 6.87 -3.99
N GLU A 318 -6.78 5.94 -3.04
CA GLU A 318 -6.86 4.51 -3.34
C GLU A 318 -8.28 4.07 -3.72
N VAL A 319 -9.31 4.56 -3.02
CA VAL A 319 -10.66 4.00 -3.13
C VAL A 319 -11.75 5.04 -3.37
N VAL A 320 -11.69 6.21 -2.76
CA VAL A 320 -12.77 7.21 -2.86
C VAL A 320 -12.77 7.89 -4.23
N ILE A 321 -11.61 8.35 -4.71
CA ILE A 321 -11.48 8.97 -6.04
C ILE A 321 -11.91 7.98 -7.14
N PRO A 322 -11.43 6.73 -7.19
CA PRO A 322 -11.91 5.74 -8.16
C PRO A 322 -13.40 5.47 -8.07
N PHE A 323 -13.96 5.35 -6.87
CA PHE A 323 -15.38 5.12 -6.67
C PHE A 323 -16.24 6.28 -7.22
N LEU A 324 -15.93 7.51 -6.85
CA LEU A 324 -16.67 8.69 -7.31
C LEU A 324 -16.53 8.91 -8.82
N THR A 325 -15.35 8.61 -9.38
CA THR A 325 -15.11 8.63 -10.82
C THR A 325 -16.01 7.62 -11.52
N ALA A 326 -16.02 6.36 -11.06
CA ALA A 326 -16.86 5.31 -11.64
C ALA A 326 -18.36 5.61 -11.50
N LEU A 327 -18.78 6.24 -10.40
CA LEU A 327 -20.16 6.65 -10.18
C LEU A 327 -20.58 7.75 -11.16
N TYR A 328 -19.72 8.76 -11.38
CA TYR A 328 -19.93 9.78 -12.40
C TYR A 328 -20.03 9.17 -13.81
N GLU A 329 -19.09 8.30 -14.17
CA GLU A 329 -19.10 7.62 -15.48
C GLU A 329 -20.38 6.80 -15.69
N ARG A 330 -20.92 6.19 -14.62
CA ARG A 330 -22.12 5.35 -14.70
C ARG A 330 -23.42 6.15 -14.73
N THR A 331 -23.51 7.30 -14.06
CA THR A 331 -24.77 8.06 -13.90
C THR A 331 -24.82 9.37 -14.68
N GLY A 332 -23.68 9.97 -15.03
CA GLY A 332 -23.58 11.31 -15.63
C GLY A 332 -23.96 12.46 -14.68
N ASP A 333 -24.09 12.20 -13.37
CA ASP A 333 -24.48 13.22 -12.38
C ASP A 333 -23.26 14.02 -11.90
N GLU A 334 -23.24 15.31 -12.24
CA GLU A 334 -22.14 16.25 -11.95
C GLU A 334 -21.85 16.43 -10.45
N CYS A 335 -22.76 16.04 -9.55
CA CYS A 335 -22.46 16.08 -8.11
C CYS A 335 -21.32 15.12 -7.74
N TRP A 336 -21.23 13.95 -8.39
CA TRP A 336 -20.16 12.98 -8.15
C TRP A 336 -18.81 13.49 -8.64
N ARG A 337 -18.81 14.14 -9.81
CA ARG A 337 -17.62 14.79 -10.35
C ARG A 337 -17.13 15.90 -9.43
N SER A 338 -18.03 16.77 -8.98
CA SER A 338 -17.70 17.87 -8.06
C SER A 338 -17.12 17.35 -6.74
N LEU A 339 -17.68 16.24 -6.22
CA LEU A 339 -17.20 15.59 -5.01
C LEU A 339 -15.80 14.97 -5.22
N CYS A 340 -15.59 14.33 -6.37
CA CYS A 340 -14.30 13.78 -6.77
C CYS A 340 -13.23 14.88 -6.90
N ASP A 341 -13.56 16.01 -7.53
CA ASP A 341 -12.65 17.16 -7.66
C ASP A 341 -12.23 17.71 -6.29
N GLY A 342 -13.15 17.73 -5.32
CA GLY A 342 -12.86 18.06 -3.92
C GLY A 342 -11.87 17.10 -3.26
N ALA A 343 -12.07 15.80 -3.45
CA ALA A 343 -11.19 14.75 -2.93
C ALA A 343 -9.79 14.78 -3.59
N VAL A 344 -9.72 15.03 -4.90
CA VAL A 344 -8.47 15.27 -5.62
C VAL A 344 -7.77 16.49 -5.05
N ARG A 345 -8.48 17.61 -4.86
CA ARG A 345 -7.90 18.81 -4.25
C ARG A 345 -7.33 18.53 -2.87
N TYR A 346 -8.03 17.77 -2.02
CA TYR A 346 -7.52 17.38 -0.70
C TYR A 346 -6.19 16.61 -0.79
N ALA A 347 -6.11 15.60 -1.68
CA ALA A 347 -4.89 14.82 -1.87
C ALA A 347 -3.69 15.70 -2.27
N PHE A 348 -3.90 16.70 -3.13
CA PHE A 348 -2.83 17.60 -3.56
C PHE A 348 -2.49 18.69 -2.55
N GLU A 349 -3.50 19.29 -1.91
CA GLU A 349 -3.31 20.46 -1.06
C GLU A 349 -2.92 20.10 0.36
N THR A 350 -3.20 18.87 0.79
CA THR A 350 -2.88 18.37 2.13
C THR A 350 -1.83 17.28 2.05
N GLN A 351 -2.17 16.09 1.53
CA GLN A 351 -1.30 14.91 1.63
C GLN A 351 0.00 15.06 0.84
N LEU A 352 -0.07 15.55 -0.40
CA LEU A 352 1.12 15.78 -1.22
C LEU A 352 2.00 16.93 -0.67
N LYS A 353 1.42 17.91 0.03
CA LYS A 353 2.19 19.01 0.64
C LYS A 353 2.86 18.59 1.94
N SER A 354 2.16 17.89 2.82
CA SER A 354 2.71 17.37 4.08
C SER A 354 3.61 16.16 3.86
N TYR A 355 3.38 15.39 2.80
CA TYR A 355 3.98 14.08 2.58
C TYR A 355 3.71 13.09 3.73
N ASN A 356 2.65 13.33 4.51
CA ASN A 356 2.15 12.38 5.50
C ASN A 356 1.20 11.40 4.80
N TRP A 357 1.75 10.25 4.42
CA TRP A 357 1.03 9.13 3.81
C TRP A 357 0.63 8.13 4.88
N GLU A 358 -0.29 8.54 5.77
CA GLU A 358 -0.79 7.70 6.86
C GLU A 358 -1.30 6.34 6.34
N GLY A 359 -0.86 5.27 6.99
CA GLY A 359 -1.41 3.92 6.87
C GLY A 359 -2.78 3.85 7.51
N GLN A 360 -3.82 3.64 6.70
CA GLN A 360 -5.22 3.58 7.11
C GLN A 360 -5.75 2.16 6.89
N PHE A 361 -5.68 1.34 7.93
CA PHE A 361 -6.07 -0.08 7.89
C PHE A 361 -7.05 -0.39 9.03
N GLU A 362 -7.98 -1.30 8.80
CA GLU A 362 -9.04 -1.67 9.75
C GLU A 362 -8.51 -2.41 11.00
N ASP A 363 -7.34 -3.01 10.91
CA ASP A 363 -6.69 -3.72 12.00
C ASP A 363 -5.63 -2.87 12.70
N SER A 364 -5.51 -1.59 12.31
CA SER A 364 -4.51 -0.65 12.84
C SER A 364 -5.19 0.57 13.47
N PRO A 365 -4.72 1.06 14.63
CA PRO A 365 -5.20 2.32 15.17
C PRO A 365 -4.82 3.48 14.24
N VAL A 366 -5.58 4.57 14.31
CA VAL A 366 -5.17 5.83 13.68
C VAL A 366 -3.84 6.30 14.25
N SER A 367 -3.01 6.93 13.41
CA SER A 367 -1.65 7.29 13.77
C SER A 367 -1.46 8.81 13.77
N SER A 368 -0.46 9.26 14.53
CA SER A 368 0.05 10.62 14.41
C SER A 368 0.88 10.77 13.14
N ASP A 369 1.08 12.02 12.70
CA ASP A 369 1.86 12.33 11.51
C ASP A 369 3.20 11.58 11.47
N TYR A 370 3.47 10.93 10.33
CA TYR A 370 4.70 10.20 9.99
C TYR A 370 5.00 8.95 10.84
N VAL A 371 4.19 8.62 11.86
CA VAL A 371 4.41 7.44 12.71
C VAL A 371 4.18 6.15 11.94
N ASN A 372 3.10 6.09 11.16
CA ASN A 372 2.74 4.91 10.39
C ASN A 372 2.57 5.27 8.90
N LEU A 373 3.66 5.38 8.15
CA LEU A 373 3.58 5.65 6.72
C LEU A 373 3.31 4.37 5.91
N THR A 374 2.63 4.50 4.78
CA THR A 374 2.37 3.43 3.81
C THR A 374 2.63 3.88 2.36
N HIS A 375 2.71 2.91 1.46
CA HIS A 375 2.87 3.13 0.02
C HIS A 375 1.52 3.23 -0.75
N TYR A 376 0.43 2.65 -0.25
CA TYR A 376 -0.81 2.51 -1.03
C TYR A 376 -1.38 3.85 -1.53
N ALA A 377 -1.55 4.84 -0.64
CA ALA A 377 -2.06 6.16 -1.01
C ALA A 377 -1.16 6.91 -2.04
N PRO A 378 0.18 6.99 -1.86
CA PRO A 378 1.05 7.61 -2.87
C PRO A 378 1.16 6.83 -4.18
N VAL A 379 1.13 5.48 -4.16
CA VAL A 379 1.08 4.66 -5.38
C VAL A 379 -0.21 4.88 -6.15
N ALA A 380 -1.35 4.95 -5.47
CA ALA A 380 -2.64 5.26 -6.08
C ALA A 380 -2.65 6.67 -6.70
N LEU A 381 -2.08 7.67 -6.01
CA LEU A 381 -1.94 9.03 -6.56
C LEU A 381 -0.99 9.06 -7.77
N ALA A 382 0.12 8.33 -7.71
CA ALA A 382 1.06 8.20 -8.84
C ALA A 382 0.37 7.59 -10.06
N THR A 383 -0.45 6.55 -9.86
CA THR A 383 -1.22 5.91 -10.92
C THR A 383 -2.28 6.84 -11.50
N TYR A 384 -2.96 7.62 -10.67
CA TYR A 384 -3.90 8.67 -11.12
C TYR A 384 -3.19 9.71 -12.00
N LEU A 385 -2.04 10.22 -11.54
CA LEU A 385 -1.22 11.20 -12.25
C LEU A 385 -0.64 10.65 -13.56
N ALA A 386 -0.22 9.38 -13.58
CA ALA A 386 0.29 8.71 -14.77
C ALA A 386 -0.75 8.68 -15.90
N LYS A 387 -2.04 8.55 -15.56
CA LYS A 387 -3.15 8.59 -16.54
C LYS A 387 -3.37 9.98 -17.13
N GLN A 388 -3.03 11.06 -16.41
CA GLN A 388 -3.13 12.42 -16.93
C GLN A 388 -2.07 12.69 -18.02
N GLY A 389 -0.88 12.10 -17.87
CA GLY A 389 0.15 12.04 -18.91
C GLY A 389 0.91 13.35 -19.18
N ASP A 390 0.52 14.48 -18.57
CA ASP A 390 1.27 15.73 -18.69
C ASP A 390 2.59 15.69 -17.91
N GLU A 391 3.58 16.46 -18.36
CA GLU A 391 4.94 16.42 -17.82
C GLU A 391 4.99 16.66 -16.30
N LYS A 392 4.19 17.61 -15.78
CA LYS A 392 4.17 17.95 -14.35
C LYS A 392 3.57 16.82 -13.53
N SER A 393 2.48 16.22 -14.02
CA SER A 393 1.87 15.04 -13.40
C SER A 393 2.84 13.86 -13.39
N LEU A 394 3.53 13.59 -14.51
CA LEU A 394 4.50 12.50 -14.61
C LEU A 394 5.72 12.72 -13.71
N GLN A 395 6.22 13.95 -13.57
CA GLN A 395 7.30 14.25 -12.62
C GLN A 395 6.87 13.95 -11.18
N THR A 396 5.65 14.34 -10.81
CA THR A 396 5.10 14.07 -9.48
C THR A 396 4.87 12.57 -9.26
N ALA A 397 4.33 11.86 -10.26
CA ALA A 397 4.11 10.42 -10.20
C ALA A 397 5.42 9.65 -10.01
N LYS A 398 6.48 10.02 -10.73
CA LYS A 398 7.81 9.45 -10.55
C LYS A 398 8.35 9.70 -9.16
N GLU A 399 8.20 10.91 -8.61
CA GLU A 399 8.63 11.22 -7.24
C GLU A 399 7.92 10.33 -6.20
N LEU A 400 6.60 10.16 -6.33
CA LEU A 400 5.80 9.30 -5.44
C LEU A 400 6.18 7.82 -5.55
N MET A 401 6.44 7.32 -6.75
CA MET A 401 6.93 5.94 -6.92
C MET A 401 8.35 5.75 -6.38
N ARG A 402 9.21 6.79 -6.43
CA ARG A 402 10.51 6.74 -5.75
C ARG A 402 10.34 6.71 -4.23
N PHE A 403 9.40 7.47 -3.65
CA PHE A 403 9.07 7.35 -2.22
C PHE A 403 8.65 5.92 -1.86
N ALA A 404 7.73 5.35 -2.64
CA ALA A 404 7.23 4.00 -2.42
C ALA A 404 8.36 2.96 -2.54
N GLU A 405 9.24 3.09 -3.55
CA GLU A 405 10.41 2.23 -3.71
C GLU A 405 11.44 2.39 -2.57
N ASP A 406 11.77 3.63 -2.23
CA ASP A 406 12.78 4.01 -1.24
C ASP A 406 12.49 3.44 0.14
N GLN A 407 11.21 3.47 0.52
CA GLN A 407 10.77 3.09 1.85
C GLN A 407 10.19 1.68 1.89
N PHE A 408 9.53 1.21 0.83
CA PHE A 408 8.75 -0.03 0.93
C PHE A 408 9.25 -1.15 0.04
N VAL A 409 10.21 -0.96 -0.87
CA VAL A 409 10.71 -2.07 -1.70
C VAL A 409 12.05 -2.59 -1.19
N VAL A 410 12.11 -3.91 -1.01
CA VAL A 410 13.35 -4.64 -0.75
C VAL A 410 13.71 -5.43 -2.00
N TRP A 411 14.67 -4.92 -2.78
CA TRP A 411 15.17 -5.62 -3.96
C TRP A 411 16.06 -6.83 -3.60
N LYS A 412 16.96 -6.63 -2.64
CA LYS A 412 17.84 -7.64 -2.03
C LYS A 412 18.29 -7.12 -0.67
N ARG A 413 18.88 -8.00 0.15
CA ARG A 413 19.50 -7.68 1.46
C ARG A 413 18.60 -6.80 2.34
N PRO A 414 17.52 -7.35 2.92
CA PRO A 414 16.63 -6.59 3.79
C PRO A 414 17.37 -5.97 4.98
N ASN A 415 16.82 -4.88 5.51
CA ASN A 415 17.30 -4.28 6.75
C ASN A 415 17.27 -5.33 7.88
N PRO A 416 18.41 -5.62 8.54
CA PRO A 416 18.46 -6.60 9.62
C PRO A 416 17.88 -6.05 10.93
N TRP A 417 17.54 -4.76 10.98
CA TRP A 417 16.90 -4.21 12.15
C TRP A 417 15.52 -4.79 12.31
N ARG A 418 15.45 -5.55 13.40
CA ARG A 418 14.30 -6.09 14.08
C ARG A 418 13.15 -5.07 14.13
N HIS A 419 12.24 -5.14 13.17
CA HIS A 419 10.95 -4.44 13.22
C HIS A 419 10.09 -5.11 14.28
N PRO A 420 9.53 -4.35 15.25
CA PRO A 420 8.67 -4.95 16.27
C PRO A 420 7.50 -5.67 15.59
N THR A 421 7.14 -6.84 16.11
CA THR A 421 5.83 -7.40 15.81
C THR A 421 4.73 -6.43 16.28
N PRO A 422 3.54 -6.47 15.69
CA PRO A 422 2.38 -5.69 16.16
C PRO A 422 2.09 -5.80 17.67
N ASP A 423 2.40 -6.95 18.27
CA ASP A 423 2.19 -7.24 19.69
C ASP A 423 3.44 -6.93 20.56
N GLY A 424 4.50 -6.38 19.93
CA GLY A 424 5.77 -6.03 20.57
C GLY A 424 6.59 -7.21 21.08
N SER A 425 6.17 -8.45 20.81
CA SER A 425 6.68 -9.64 21.48
C SER A 425 7.98 -10.20 20.89
N THR A 426 8.21 -10.14 19.58
CA THR A 426 9.45 -10.62 18.94
C THR A 426 9.68 -9.97 17.59
N PRO A 427 10.82 -9.33 17.33
CA PRO A 427 11.04 -8.75 16.01
C PRO A 427 11.29 -9.81 14.92
N TYR A 428 10.87 -9.53 13.69
CA TYR A 428 11.00 -10.45 12.56
C TYR A 428 12.47 -10.70 12.18
N ASP A 429 12.81 -11.97 11.91
CA ASP A 429 14.05 -12.33 11.24
C ASP A 429 13.91 -12.00 9.75
N THR A 430 14.73 -11.09 9.24
CA THR A 430 14.65 -10.67 7.83
C THR A 430 15.43 -11.59 6.89
N SER A 431 16.26 -12.50 7.42
CA SER A 431 17.02 -13.47 6.62
C SER A 431 16.14 -14.53 5.95
N ILE A 432 14.92 -14.71 6.44
CA ILE A 432 13.93 -15.66 5.93
C ILE A 432 12.94 -15.04 4.93
N TRP A 433 13.11 -13.78 4.57
CA TRP A 433 12.23 -13.09 3.63
C TRP A 433 12.51 -13.51 2.20
N HIS A 434 11.45 -13.68 1.41
CA HIS A 434 11.57 -13.85 -0.03
C HIS A 434 11.67 -12.47 -0.69
N THR A 435 12.73 -12.24 -1.48
CA THR A 435 12.97 -10.97 -2.19
C THR A 435 13.12 -11.22 -3.70
N PRO A 436 12.77 -10.24 -4.57
CA PRO A 436 12.30 -8.90 -4.22
C PRO A 436 10.86 -8.88 -3.69
N ALA A 437 10.55 -7.97 -2.78
CA ALA A 437 9.20 -7.81 -2.21
C ALA A 437 8.93 -6.37 -1.78
N ALA A 438 7.67 -6.06 -1.52
CA ALA A 438 7.29 -4.80 -0.89
C ALA A 438 6.73 -4.99 0.53
N LEU A 439 7.04 -4.02 1.39
CA LEU A 439 6.63 -3.90 2.78
C LEU A 439 5.32 -3.10 2.87
N GLU A 440 4.46 -3.37 3.85
CA GLU A 440 3.10 -2.81 3.86
C GLU A 440 3.00 -1.38 4.41
N GLN A 441 3.46 -1.20 5.65
CA GLN A 441 3.38 0.06 6.38
C GLN A 441 4.40 0.05 7.53
N TYR A 442 4.75 1.19 8.12
CA TYR A 442 5.73 1.20 9.22
C TYR A 442 5.28 0.40 10.45
N GLY A 443 3.98 0.37 10.75
CA GLY A 443 3.40 -0.43 11.84
C GLY A 443 3.36 -1.94 11.56
N TRP A 444 3.51 -2.33 10.29
CA TRP A 444 3.52 -3.72 9.83
C TRP A 444 4.56 -3.92 8.71
N TYR A 445 5.80 -3.65 9.05
CA TYR A 445 6.87 -3.41 8.07
C TYR A 445 7.53 -4.72 7.59
N VAL A 446 6.72 -5.59 7.01
CA VAL A 446 7.11 -6.93 6.53
C VAL A 446 6.64 -7.17 5.10
N PRO A 447 7.24 -8.13 4.37
CA PRO A 447 6.85 -8.49 3.00
C PRO A 447 5.41 -9.03 2.90
N ILE A 448 4.55 -8.29 2.20
CA ILE A 448 3.15 -8.66 1.95
C ILE A 448 2.88 -8.76 0.45
N ASP A 449 2.11 -9.77 0.04
CA ASP A 449 1.79 -10.04 -1.37
C ASP A 449 0.97 -8.93 -2.02
N ALA A 450 -0.03 -8.39 -1.32
CA ALA A 450 -0.82 -7.23 -1.76
C ALA A 450 0.03 -5.98 -1.93
N SER A 451 1.00 -5.74 -1.03
CA SER A 451 1.92 -4.62 -1.16
C SER A 451 2.82 -4.79 -2.38
N THR A 452 3.33 -6.00 -2.61
CA THR A 452 4.16 -6.27 -3.78
C THR A 452 3.37 -6.10 -5.09
N SER A 453 2.10 -6.52 -5.07
CA SER A 453 1.15 -6.33 -6.16
C SER A 453 0.90 -4.84 -6.47
N ASP A 454 0.65 -4.03 -5.44
CA ASP A 454 0.40 -2.60 -5.60
C ASP A 454 1.61 -1.87 -6.24
N LEU A 455 2.81 -2.12 -5.73
CA LEU A 455 4.05 -1.55 -6.29
C LEU A 455 4.30 -2.01 -7.73
N ALA A 456 4.07 -3.29 -8.04
CA ALA A 456 4.21 -3.81 -9.40
C ALA A 456 3.28 -3.08 -10.38
N LEU A 457 2.02 -2.86 -10.00
CA LEU A 457 1.04 -2.14 -10.81
C LEU A 457 1.32 -0.63 -10.90
N GLY A 458 1.83 -0.02 -9.83
CA GLY A 458 2.29 1.37 -9.83
C GLY A 458 3.45 1.61 -10.80
N PHE A 459 4.45 0.71 -10.81
CA PHE A 459 5.53 0.77 -11.80
C PHE A 459 5.01 0.52 -13.23
N LEU A 460 4.09 -0.44 -13.41
CA LEU A 460 3.47 -0.66 -14.71
C LEU A 460 2.72 0.58 -15.21
N ALA A 461 2.06 1.34 -14.33
CA ALA A 461 1.37 2.58 -14.70
C ALA A 461 2.33 3.63 -15.28
N LEU A 462 3.51 3.81 -14.68
CA LEU A 462 4.54 4.70 -15.21
C LEU A 462 5.10 4.22 -16.56
N TYR A 463 5.31 2.91 -16.72
CA TYR A 463 5.71 2.35 -18.01
C TYR A 463 4.67 2.64 -19.10
N LYS A 464 3.39 2.39 -18.82
CA LYS A 464 2.27 2.67 -19.75
C LYS A 464 2.17 4.15 -20.12
N ALA A 465 2.56 5.04 -19.20
CA ALA A 465 2.64 6.47 -19.44
C ALA A 465 3.90 6.91 -20.21
N GLY A 466 4.74 5.98 -20.67
CA GLY A 466 5.93 6.27 -21.46
C GLY A 466 7.15 6.73 -20.64
N CYS A 467 7.19 6.47 -19.33
CA CYS A 467 8.30 6.92 -18.48
C CYS A 467 9.60 6.11 -18.61
N GLY A 468 9.62 5.02 -19.39
CA GLY A 468 10.82 4.25 -19.70
C GLY A 468 10.82 2.81 -19.18
N ASP A 469 11.81 2.04 -19.65
CA ASP A 469 11.84 0.58 -19.51
C ASP A 469 12.25 0.09 -18.12
N LEU A 470 12.90 0.95 -17.33
CA LEU A 470 13.23 0.64 -15.93
C LEU A 470 11.96 0.32 -15.12
N TYR A 471 10.86 1.02 -15.37
CA TYR A 471 9.61 0.79 -14.66
C TYR A 471 8.99 -0.56 -15.02
N LEU A 472 9.06 -0.99 -16.29
CA LEU A 472 8.63 -2.34 -16.66
C LEU A 472 9.54 -3.42 -16.03
N ALA A 473 10.84 -3.18 -15.99
CA ALA A 473 11.81 -4.09 -15.37
C ALA A 473 11.51 -4.31 -13.88
N LYS A 474 11.21 -3.23 -13.13
CA LYS A 474 10.82 -3.26 -11.72
C LYS A 474 9.48 -3.98 -11.53
N ALA A 475 8.47 -3.66 -12.33
CA ALA A 475 7.16 -4.32 -12.29
C ALA A 475 7.27 -5.85 -12.53
N ARG A 476 8.04 -6.25 -13.54
CA ARG A 476 8.30 -7.68 -13.84
C ARG A 476 9.02 -8.38 -12.71
N ALA A 477 10.05 -7.79 -12.11
CA ALA A 477 10.81 -8.43 -11.04
C ALA A 477 9.94 -8.76 -9.81
N LEU A 478 9.06 -7.84 -9.41
CA LEU A 478 8.08 -8.05 -8.33
C LEU A 478 7.02 -9.09 -8.72
N THR A 479 6.54 -9.06 -9.97
CA THR A 479 5.55 -10.02 -10.47
C THR A 479 6.14 -11.43 -10.61
N ASP A 480 7.39 -11.55 -11.03
CA ASP A 480 8.12 -12.81 -11.13
C ASP A 480 8.18 -13.50 -9.76
N GLN A 481 8.34 -12.72 -8.68
CA GLN A 481 8.34 -13.24 -7.31
C GLN A 481 6.99 -13.89 -6.95
N LEU A 482 5.85 -13.35 -7.40
CA LEU A 482 4.53 -13.95 -7.17
C LEU A 482 4.47 -15.40 -7.67
N THR A 483 5.08 -15.68 -8.83
CA THR A 483 5.11 -17.03 -9.39
C THR A 483 6.00 -17.97 -8.58
N ARG A 484 7.05 -17.45 -7.93
CA ARG A 484 8.01 -18.24 -7.15
C ARG A 484 7.52 -18.58 -5.75
N VAL A 485 6.78 -17.67 -5.12
CA VAL A 485 6.18 -17.91 -3.80
C VAL A 485 4.87 -18.69 -3.89
N GLN A 486 4.31 -18.86 -5.10
CA GLN A 486 3.09 -19.64 -5.29
C GLN A 486 3.35 -21.12 -4.97
N HIS A 487 2.50 -21.67 -4.11
CA HIS A 487 2.55 -23.08 -3.72
C HIS A 487 2.10 -24.01 -4.87
N GLU A 488 2.38 -25.30 -4.71
CA GLU A 488 1.98 -26.32 -5.69
C GLU A 488 0.45 -26.41 -5.89
N ASP A 489 -0.34 -26.13 -4.87
CA ASP A 489 -1.81 -26.11 -4.92
C ASP A 489 -2.39 -24.82 -5.54
N GLY A 490 -1.56 -23.79 -5.73
CA GLY A 490 -1.95 -22.49 -6.28
C GLY A 490 -2.04 -21.35 -5.26
N LYS A 491 -1.97 -21.64 -3.95
CA LYS A 491 -1.97 -20.61 -2.91
C LYS A 491 -0.80 -19.65 -3.12
N ILE A 492 -1.06 -18.35 -3.04
CA ILE A 492 0.00 -17.34 -2.86
C ILE A 492 -0.11 -16.87 -1.41
N PRO A 493 0.92 -17.06 -0.57
CA PRO A 493 0.84 -16.70 0.84
C PRO A 493 0.82 -15.17 1.01
N THR A 494 0.09 -14.70 2.03
CA THR A 494 0.04 -13.27 2.38
C THR A 494 1.41 -12.75 2.81
N HIS A 495 2.09 -13.50 3.67
CA HIS A 495 3.40 -13.16 4.21
C HIS A 495 4.50 -13.88 3.44
N TRP A 496 5.51 -13.15 2.98
CA TRP A 496 6.62 -13.75 2.20
C TRP A 496 7.84 -13.99 3.07
N MET A 497 7.66 -14.81 4.09
CA MET A 497 8.71 -15.20 5.02
C MET A 497 8.54 -16.65 5.46
N ASN A 498 9.65 -17.38 5.60
CA ASN A 498 9.66 -18.76 6.07
C ASN A 498 9.48 -18.86 7.61
N THR A 499 8.41 -18.27 8.15
CA THR A 499 8.12 -18.29 9.60
C THR A 499 7.06 -19.35 9.93
N PRO A 500 7.28 -20.23 10.92
CA PRO A 500 6.23 -21.11 11.43
C PRO A 500 4.99 -20.30 11.85
N GLY A 501 3.82 -20.62 11.28
CA GLY A 501 2.56 -19.91 11.56
C GLY A 501 2.22 -18.76 10.62
N ALA A 502 3.14 -18.30 9.76
CA ALA A 502 2.82 -17.31 8.72
C ALA A 502 1.70 -17.78 7.77
N GLU A 503 1.62 -19.09 7.53
CA GLU A 503 0.56 -19.70 6.72
C GLU A 503 -0.83 -19.67 7.36
N ALA A 504 -0.91 -19.54 8.70
CA ALA A 504 -2.15 -19.51 9.45
C ALA A 504 -2.85 -18.13 9.37
N ASN A 505 -2.09 -17.06 9.11
CA ASN A 505 -2.63 -15.71 8.88
C ASN A 505 -2.77 -15.43 7.37
N PHE A 506 -3.71 -16.14 6.74
CA PHE A 506 -3.96 -16.04 5.30
C PHE A 506 -5.11 -15.10 5.00
N TRP A 507 -4.80 -13.98 4.34
CA TRP A 507 -5.75 -12.96 3.92
C TRP A 507 -6.08 -13.14 2.44
N PHE A 508 -7.25 -13.72 2.13
CA PHE A 508 -7.61 -14.01 0.73
C PHE A 508 -7.72 -12.73 -0.13
N ASN A 509 -8.06 -11.58 0.45
CA ASN A 509 -8.13 -10.31 -0.28
C ASN A 509 -6.75 -9.91 -0.80
N CYS A 510 -5.70 -10.23 -0.04
CA CYS A 510 -4.32 -9.95 -0.45
C CYS A 510 -3.92 -10.87 -1.61
N MET A 511 -4.24 -12.17 -1.52
CA MET A 511 -4.05 -13.11 -2.62
C MET A 511 -4.81 -12.68 -3.89
N PHE A 512 -6.00 -12.09 -3.76
CA PHE A 512 -6.74 -11.58 -4.92
C PHE A 512 -6.06 -10.37 -5.58
N ALA A 513 -5.35 -9.53 -4.84
CA ALA A 513 -4.48 -8.51 -5.43
C ALA A 513 -3.34 -9.15 -6.25
N SER A 514 -2.77 -10.24 -5.76
CA SER A 514 -1.77 -11.05 -6.49
C SER A 514 -2.35 -11.65 -7.77
N CYS A 515 -3.55 -12.23 -7.72
CA CYS A 515 -4.24 -12.76 -8.90
C CYS A 515 -4.50 -11.67 -9.95
N HIS A 516 -4.96 -10.49 -9.51
CA HIS A 516 -5.20 -9.36 -10.40
C HIS A 516 -3.90 -8.89 -11.06
N THR A 517 -2.83 -8.75 -10.29
CA THR A 517 -1.51 -8.33 -10.80
C THR A 517 -0.99 -9.29 -11.85
N LEU A 518 -0.98 -10.60 -11.57
CA LEU A 518 -0.58 -11.63 -12.54
C LEU A 518 -1.44 -11.58 -13.82
N SER A 519 -2.74 -11.34 -13.68
CA SER A 519 -3.65 -11.22 -14.82
C SER A 519 -3.30 -10.03 -15.70
N VAL A 520 -3.11 -8.84 -15.10
CA VAL A 520 -2.74 -7.61 -15.82
C VAL A 520 -1.35 -7.72 -16.44
N MET A 521 -0.38 -8.24 -15.69
CA MET A 521 1.00 -8.36 -16.12
C MET A 521 1.21 -9.40 -17.22
N SER A 522 0.28 -10.35 -17.40
CA SER A 522 0.36 -11.35 -18.47
C SER A 522 0.41 -10.75 -19.89
N GLU A 523 -0.09 -9.53 -20.06
CA GLU A 523 0.03 -8.76 -21.31
C GLU A 523 1.43 -8.16 -21.53
N TYR A 524 2.24 -8.14 -20.48
CA TYR A 524 3.55 -7.48 -20.40
C TYR A 524 4.67 -8.47 -20.05
N GLU A 525 4.45 -9.78 -20.19
CA GLU A 525 5.46 -10.81 -19.93
C GLU A 525 6.65 -10.76 -20.90
#